data_AF-A0A7S4AAC7-F1
#
_entry.id   AF-A0A7S4AAC7-F1
#
_cell.length_a   1.000
_cell.length_b   1.000
_cell.length_c   1.000
_cell.angle_alpha   90.00
_cell.angle_beta   90.00
_cell.angle_gamma   90.00
#
_symmetry.space_group_name_H-M   'P 1'
#
loop_
_entity.id
_entity.type
_entity.pdbx_description
1 polymer ?
#
loop_
_entity_poly.entity_id
_entity_poly.type
_entity_poly.pdbx_seq_one_letter_code
_entity_poly.pdbx_strand_id
1 'polypeptide(L)'
;IHSTPFQRSTMYELIDEDERIDPKAVDGLMSQALMQLSIKERSAVQEEIHGVHCLALKETPEMIQESLEKLAFELDSVLHPDQKMAYIQSQRLGKTYVNQVDFRLRFLRCELFDVVKTAKRIVYFLKGVQETFGDYALKRSVRLTDFARGELKFMRRGYFQILPYRDRSGRRILVIFPPKESETIPPRIQTKILAYLVWTAGIIVDSQRQGIVTLIWVHESFQVSQVRTLIQYRFVELSPTRIASIHFCTPDTPFHLFRRSALAIRLGIYRNRLVLSAGSTVELNYILQSYGIPTDTIPITYSGTIKVTPMRQWIRLRYLLEEPDHQESAESSSIVECPYLSDIMFRQGTNACSHPGNATFRALIATKYQEFCNSKDFKSNYKQGSRIFIEGIIEDIEESQMRVINWNDKQGYWKVLNDKSLIYPKIEYIVRELRTADKARLNQQKNDSSTSLFQEMDDGNGRKFVGINQAQEPSTNNTNAVAEKDDEVGCFATCFATDSNEEAQLNGP
;
A
#
# COMPACT_ATOMS: atom_id res chain seq x y z
N ILE A 1 -9.72 13.06 41.11
CA ILE A 1 -8.78 12.63 40.05
C ILE A 1 -8.50 13.86 39.19
N HIS A 2 -7.45 14.60 39.55
CA HIS A 2 -7.10 15.86 38.90
C HIS A 2 -6.40 15.56 37.57
N SER A 3 -7.15 15.61 36.47
CA SER A 3 -6.56 15.76 35.14
C SER A 3 -5.97 17.16 35.06
N THR A 4 -4.65 17.25 35.02
CA THR A 4 -3.96 18.50 34.73
C THR A 4 -4.43 19.02 33.37
N PRO A 5 -4.76 20.32 33.24
CA PRO A 5 -5.11 20.88 31.95
C PRO A 5 -3.85 20.81 31.09
N PHE A 6 -3.90 19.97 30.06
CA PHE A 6 -2.88 19.91 29.02
C PHE A 6 -2.94 21.23 28.25
N GLN A 7 -2.27 22.26 28.77
CA GLN A 7 -2.04 23.54 28.10
C GLN A 7 -1.20 23.27 26.86
N ARG A 8 -1.85 22.95 25.74
CA ARG A 8 -1.28 23.21 24.41
C ARG A 8 -1.34 24.72 24.21
N SER A 9 -0.42 25.42 24.86
CA SER A 9 0.16 26.62 24.27
C SER A 9 0.57 26.25 22.84
N THR A 10 0.34 27.18 21.92
CA THR A 10 0.74 27.16 20.52
C THR A 10 2.24 26.84 20.38
N MET A 11 2.61 25.56 20.51
CA MET A 11 3.98 25.06 20.31
C MET A 11 4.49 25.34 18.88
N TYR A 12 3.58 25.74 17.99
CA TYR A 12 3.89 26.19 16.64
C TYR A 12 4.28 27.68 16.54
N GLU A 13 4.06 28.49 17.58
CA GLU A 13 4.43 29.93 17.62
C GLU A 13 5.78 30.19 18.30
N LEU A 14 6.46 29.15 18.82
CA LEU A 14 7.68 29.30 19.64
C LEU A 14 8.95 28.68 19.06
N ILE A 15 8.94 28.19 17.82
CA ILE A 15 10.20 27.86 17.15
C ILE A 15 10.65 29.14 16.45
N ASP A 16 11.46 29.92 17.16
CA ASP A 16 12.06 31.13 16.62
C ASP A 16 12.77 30.80 15.31
N GLU A 17 12.46 31.57 14.28
CA GLU A 17 12.69 31.19 12.90
C GLU A 17 14.18 31.24 12.50
N ASP A 18 15.09 31.59 13.42
CA ASP A 18 16.54 31.69 13.18
C ASP A 18 17.40 30.72 14.01
N GLU A 19 16.81 29.90 14.89
CA GLU A 19 17.60 28.90 15.60
C GLU A 19 18.08 27.79 14.67
N ARG A 20 19.40 27.68 14.51
CA ARG A 20 20.04 26.58 13.79
C ARG A 20 19.65 25.27 14.47
N ILE A 21 18.76 24.50 13.83
CA ILE A 21 18.36 23.17 14.31
C ILE A 21 19.61 22.29 14.37
N ASP A 22 20.05 21.94 15.58
CA ASP A 22 21.11 20.96 15.79
C ASP A 22 20.56 19.55 15.46
N PRO A 23 21.10 18.85 14.46
CA PRO A 23 20.68 17.47 14.15
C PRO A 23 20.75 16.54 15.35
N LYS A 24 21.71 16.73 16.27
CA LYS A 24 21.82 15.89 17.48
C LYS A 24 20.68 16.12 18.46
N ALA A 25 20.09 17.32 18.49
CA ALA A 25 18.93 17.59 19.31
C ALA A 25 17.71 16.76 18.88
N VAL A 26 17.63 16.37 17.60
CA VAL A 26 16.53 15.56 17.10
C VAL A 26 16.58 14.13 17.62
N ASP A 27 17.76 13.52 17.70
CA ASP A 27 17.90 12.19 18.31
C ASP A 27 17.46 12.21 19.78
N GLY A 28 17.76 13.31 20.48
CA GLY A 28 17.27 13.58 21.83
C GLY A 28 15.74 13.66 21.90
N LEU A 29 15.10 14.42 20.99
CA LEU A 29 13.64 14.56 20.93
C LEU A 29 12.93 13.25 20.56
N MET A 30 13.48 12.48 19.63
CA MET A 30 12.97 11.17 19.24
C MET A 30 13.06 10.19 20.42
N SER A 31 14.21 10.16 21.09
CA SER A 31 14.43 9.34 22.28
C SER A 31 13.47 9.74 23.40
N GLN A 32 13.31 11.04 23.67
CA GLN A 32 12.38 11.54 24.68
C GLN A 32 10.94 11.15 24.38
N ALA A 33 10.49 11.27 23.13
CA ALA A 33 9.15 10.85 22.72
C ALA A 33 8.92 9.35 22.95
N LEU A 34 9.94 8.51 22.71
CA LEU A 34 9.86 7.07 22.98
C LEU A 34 9.93 6.75 24.48
N MET A 35 10.65 7.54 25.28
CA MET A 35 10.74 7.39 26.75
C MET A 35 9.45 7.79 27.47
N GLN A 36 8.61 8.63 26.86
CA GLN A 36 7.28 8.96 27.39
C GLN A 36 6.26 7.82 27.25
N LEU A 37 6.54 6.83 26.39
CA LEU A 37 5.70 5.64 26.21
C LEU A 37 6.12 4.54 27.19
N SER A 38 5.14 3.77 27.67
CA SER A 38 5.43 2.51 28.37
C SER A 38 6.13 1.52 27.43
N ILE A 39 6.85 0.54 28.00
CA ILE A 39 7.52 -0.51 27.20
C ILE A 39 6.52 -1.25 26.30
N LYS A 40 5.32 -1.57 26.83
CA LYS A 40 4.26 -2.24 26.07
C LYS A 40 3.76 -1.39 24.91
N GLU A 41 3.51 -0.09 25.12
CA GLU A 41 3.09 0.82 24.05
C GLU A 41 4.18 1.00 23.01
N ARG A 42 5.45 1.10 23.42
CA ARG A 42 6.59 1.20 22.51
C ARG A 42 6.69 -0.03 21.61
N SER A 43 6.63 -1.23 22.19
CA SER A 43 6.66 -2.48 21.42
C SER A 43 5.46 -2.57 20.46
N ALA A 44 4.27 -2.25 20.94
CA ALA A 44 3.05 -2.27 20.12
C ALA A 44 3.11 -1.30 18.93
N VAL A 45 3.65 -0.08 19.14
CA VAL A 45 3.87 0.89 18.06
C VAL A 45 4.94 0.40 17.08
N GLN A 46 6.03 -0.19 17.57
CA GLN A 46 7.09 -0.73 16.70
C GLN A 46 6.61 -1.92 15.87
N GLU A 47 5.88 -2.87 16.47
CA GLU A 47 5.25 -3.98 15.74
C GLU A 47 4.28 -3.46 14.69
N GLU A 48 3.52 -2.42 15.00
CA GLU A 48 2.62 -1.79 14.05
C GLU A 48 3.35 -1.10 12.90
N ILE A 49 4.45 -0.39 13.16
CA ILE A 49 5.27 0.22 12.10
C ILE A 49 5.76 -0.85 11.12
N HIS A 50 6.28 -1.97 11.64
CA HIS A 50 6.74 -3.12 10.86
C HIS A 50 5.58 -3.94 10.25
N GLY A 51 4.33 -3.62 10.61
CA GLY A 51 3.18 -4.33 10.09
C GLY A 51 3.04 -5.77 10.63
N VAL A 52 3.63 -6.05 11.78
CA VAL A 52 3.55 -7.34 12.48
C VAL A 52 2.24 -7.45 13.26
N HIS A 53 1.85 -6.36 13.94
CA HIS A 53 0.63 -6.32 14.75
C HIS A 53 -0.18 -5.05 14.48
N CYS A 54 -1.50 -5.18 14.37
CA CYS A 54 -2.39 -4.04 14.17
C CYS A 54 -3.01 -3.62 15.51
N LEU A 55 -2.93 -2.34 15.85
CA LEU A 55 -3.48 -1.83 17.12
C LEU A 55 -5.01 -1.70 17.12
N ALA A 56 -5.68 -2.02 16.00
CA ALA A 56 -7.13 -1.98 15.92
C ALA A 56 -7.77 -2.95 16.92
N LEU A 57 -8.71 -2.43 17.71
CA LEU A 57 -9.50 -3.23 18.64
C LEU A 57 -10.46 -4.15 17.88
N LYS A 58 -10.73 -5.33 18.44
CA LYS A 58 -11.79 -6.20 17.94
C LYS A 58 -13.13 -5.55 18.26
N GLU A 59 -13.77 -5.02 17.22
CA GLU A 59 -15.07 -4.34 17.33
C GLU A 59 -16.18 -5.35 17.71
N THR A 60 -16.91 -5.08 18.79
CA THR A 60 -18.18 -5.74 19.11
C THR A 60 -19.35 -4.76 18.95
N PRO A 61 -20.58 -5.23 18.68
CA PRO A 61 -21.75 -4.36 18.56
C PRO A 61 -21.97 -3.48 19.79
N GLU A 62 -21.76 -4.03 21.00
CA GLU A 62 -21.95 -3.34 22.27
C GLU A 62 -20.92 -2.22 22.45
N MET A 63 -19.65 -2.51 22.18
CA MET A 63 -18.56 -1.54 22.23
C MET A 63 -18.81 -0.39 21.25
N ILE A 64 -19.27 -0.71 20.03
CA ILE A 64 -19.62 0.29 19.02
C ILE A 64 -20.75 1.20 19.52
N GLN A 65 -21.84 0.60 19.99
CA GLN A 65 -23.00 1.35 20.47
C GLN A 65 -22.63 2.26 21.64
N GLU A 66 -21.98 1.72 22.67
CA GLU A 66 -21.55 2.46 23.84
C GLU A 66 -20.62 3.63 23.47
N SER A 67 -19.68 3.40 22.55
CA SER A 67 -18.74 4.44 22.10
C SER A 67 -19.44 5.54 21.32
N LEU A 68 -20.45 5.22 20.52
CA LEU A 68 -21.24 6.20 19.77
C LEU A 68 -22.10 7.06 20.69
N GLU A 69 -22.71 6.48 21.72
CA GLU A 69 -23.49 7.20 22.73
C GLU A 69 -22.59 8.15 23.54
N LYS A 70 -21.44 7.66 24.04
CA LYS A 70 -20.46 8.50 24.74
C LYS A 70 -19.91 9.62 23.85
N LEU A 71 -19.65 9.32 22.57
CA LEU A 71 -19.17 10.32 21.61
C LEU A 71 -20.19 11.42 21.35
N ALA A 72 -21.49 11.07 21.25
CA ALA A 72 -22.55 12.08 21.15
C ALA A 72 -22.54 12.99 22.37
N PHE A 73 -22.50 12.42 23.58
CA PHE A 73 -22.44 13.19 24.81
C PHE A 73 -21.22 14.12 24.88
N GLU A 74 -20.02 13.63 24.53
CA GLU A 74 -18.78 14.41 24.53
C GLU A 74 -18.85 15.60 23.55
N LEU A 75 -19.34 15.36 22.34
CA LEU A 75 -19.49 16.39 21.31
C LEU A 75 -20.55 17.45 21.69
N ASP A 76 -21.68 17.04 22.26
CA ASP A 76 -22.80 17.93 22.54
C ASP A 76 -22.62 18.69 23.87
N SER A 77 -22.15 18.01 24.91
CA SER A 77 -22.21 18.51 26.29
C SER A 77 -20.86 18.91 26.89
N VAL A 78 -19.75 18.24 26.50
CA VAL A 78 -18.46 18.40 27.19
C VAL A 78 -17.58 19.47 26.53
N LEU A 79 -17.45 19.44 25.21
CA LEU A 79 -16.60 20.40 24.49
C LEU A 79 -17.17 21.82 24.51
N HIS A 80 -16.32 22.80 24.79
CA HIS A 80 -16.69 24.22 24.84
C HIS A 80 -17.22 24.70 23.47
N PRO A 81 -18.31 25.48 23.40
CA PRO A 81 -18.91 25.95 22.14
C PRO A 81 -17.90 26.58 21.16
N ASP A 82 -17.01 27.44 21.66
CA ASP A 82 -16.00 28.14 20.84
C ASP A 82 -15.03 27.20 20.12
N GLN A 83 -14.77 26.03 20.69
CA GLN A 83 -13.89 25.04 20.09
C GLN A 83 -14.59 24.31 18.93
N LYS A 84 -15.92 24.15 19.01
CA LYS A 84 -16.73 23.29 18.13
C LYS A 84 -17.66 24.04 17.18
N MET A 85 -17.32 25.28 16.81
CA MET A 85 -18.15 26.13 15.94
C MET A 85 -18.54 25.47 14.61
N ALA A 86 -17.59 24.84 13.91
CA ALA A 86 -17.86 24.11 12.67
C ALA A 86 -18.82 22.93 12.87
N TYR A 87 -18.71 22.23 14.01
CA TYR A 87 -19.64 21.18 14.40
C TYR A 87 -21.04 21.73 14.67
N ILE A 88 -21.17 22.78 15.48
CA ILE A 88 -22.46 23.46 15.75
C ILE A 88 -23.11 23.91 14.44
N GLN A 89 -22.32 24.49 13.52
CA GLN A 89 -22.82 24.87 12.20
C GLN A 89 -23.33 23.66 11.41
N SER A 90 -22.62 22.53 11.43
CA SER A 90 -23.10 21.30 10.76
C SER A 90 -24.44 20.81 11.31
N GLN A 91 -24.68 20.95 12.63
CA GLN A 91 -25.95 20.56 13.26
C GLN A 91 -27.13 21.45 12.83
N ARG A 92 -26.88 22.73 12.51
CA ARG A 92 -27.91 23.67 12.02
C ARG A 92 -28.39 23.36 10.60
N LEU A 93 -27.68 22.53 9.84
CA LEU A 93 -27.99 22.21 8.44
C LEU A 93 -29.08 21.12 8.29
N GLY A 94 -29.55 20.55 9.41
CA GLY A 94 -30.56 19.48 9.42
C GLY A 94 -29.95 18.15 8.99
N LYS A 95 -29.94 17.87 7.68
CA LYS A 95 -29.35 16.62 7.13
C LYS A 95 -27.87 16.83 6.82
N THR A 96 -27.00 16.22 7.62
CA THR A 96 -25.54 16.19 7.41
C THR A 96 -24.97 14.79 7.59
N TYR A 97 -23.95 14.45 6.79
CA TYR A 97 -23.19 13.21 6.93
C TYR A 97 -22.43 13.10 8.26
N VAL A 98 -22.18 14.23 8.95
CA VAL A 98 -21.49 14.26 10.26
C VAL A 98 -22.23 13.45 11.33
N ASN A 99 -23.55 13.31 11.18
CA ASN A 99 -24.41 12.55 12.08
C ASN A 99 -24.58 11.08 11.70
N GLN A 100 -24.00 10.65 10.58
CA GLN A 100 -24.05 9.24 10.17
C GLN A 100 -23.14 8.39 11.06
N VAL A 101 -23.56 7.16 11.32
CA VAL A 101 -22.80 6.17 12.11
C VAL A 101 -21.43 5.92 11.48
N ASP A 102 -21.37 5.76 10.15
CA ASP A 102 -20.11 5.51 9.44
C ASP A 102 -19.11 6.66 9.56
N PHE A 103 -19.59 7.90 9.57
CA PHE A 103 -18.74 9.07 9.79
C PHE A 103 -18.11 8.99 11.18
N ARG A 104 -18.92 8.79 12.22
CA ARG A 104 -18.46 8.76 13.62
C ARG A 104 -17.54 7.57 13.88
N LEU A 105 -17.89 6.40 13.37
CA LEU A 105 -17.08 5.18 13.49
C LEU A 105 -15.70 5.33 12.87
N ARG A 106 -15.58 6.06 11.75
CA ARG A 106 -14.29 6.34 11.13
C ARG A 106 -13.33 7.03 12.10
N PHE A 107 -13.79 8.06 12.81
CA PHE A 107 -12.96 8.77 13.78
C PHE A 107 -12.75 8.00 15.09
N LEU A 108 -13.72 7.19 15.51
CA LEU A 108 -13.54 6.25 16.63
C LEU A 108 -12.41 5.26 16.32
N ARG A 109 -12.44 4.60 15.16
CA ARG A 109 -11.38 3.70 14.71
C ARG A 109 -10.02 4.41 14.60
N CYS A 110 -10.02 5.65 14.11
CA CYS A 110 -8.79 6.45 14.00
C CYS A 110 -8.08 6.65 15.35
N GLU A 111 -8.84 6.84 16.43
CA GLU A 111 -8.34 7.07 17.79
C GLU A 111 -8.44 5.83 18.68
N LEU A 112 -8.58 4.64 18.09
CA LEU A 112 -8.69 3.37 18.81
C LEU A 112 -9.79 3.39 19.88
N PHE A 113 -10.92 4.02 19.56
CA PHE A 113 -12.10 4.22 20.39
C PHE A 113 -11.88 5.06 21.67
N ASP A 114 -10.83 5.90 21.71
CA ASP A 114 -10.70 6.97 22.71
C ASP A 114 -11.68 8.11 22.38
N VAL A 115 -12.86 8.07 23.01
CA VAL A 115 -13.98 8.99 22.74
C VAL A 115 -13.59 10.47 22.86
N VAL A 116 -12.78 10.83 23.86
CA VAL A 116 -12.38 12.22 24.11
C VAL A 116 -11.44 12.71 22.99
N LYS A 117 -10.47 11.89 22.57
CA LYS A 117 -9.62 12.21 21.42
C LYS A 117 -10.42 12.25 20.13
N THR A 118 -11.35 11.31 19.94
CA THR A 118 -12.24 11.27 18.78
C THR A 118 -13.06 12.56 18.64
N ALA A 119 -13.69 13.03 19.72
CA ALA A 119 -14.49 14.25 19.69
C ALA A 119 -13.66 15.48 19.28
N LYS A 120 -12.46 15.62 19.86
CA LYS A 120 -11.51 16.69 19.48
C LYS A 120 -11.09 16.58 18.02
N ARG A 121 -10.77 15.37 17.54
CA ARG A 121 -10.38 15.15 16.13
C ARG A 121 -11.50 15.50 15.17
N ILE A 122 -12.76 15.12 15.46
CA ILE A 122 -13.92 15.50 14.63
C ILE A 122 -14.02 17.02 14.53
N VAL A 123 -13.91 17.73 15.64
CA VAL A 123 -13.99 19.19 15.66
C VAL A 123 -12.86 19.83 14.85
N TYR A 124 -11.61 19.38 15.02
CA TYR A 124 -10.47 19.87 14.23
C TYR A 124 -10.61 19.55 12.74
N PHE A 125 -11.07 18.35 12.41
CA PHE A 125 -11.35 17.95 11.05
C PHE A 125 -12.38 18.86 10.40
N LEU A 126 -13.54 19.06 11.04
CA LEU A 126 -14.63 19.89 10.52
C LEU A 126 -14.19 21.33 10.32
N LYS A 127 -13.46 21.90 11.29
CA LYS A 127 -12.86 23.23 11.15
C LYS A 127 -11.91 23.30 9.94
N GLY A 128 -10.98 22.35 9.83
CA GLY A 128 -10.01 22.35 8.75
C GLY A 128 -10.62 22.12 7.36
N VAL A 129 -11.59 21.22 7.22
CA VAL A 129 -12.27 21.04 5.93
C VAL A 129 -13.16 22.23 5.57
N GLN A 130 -13.79 22.88 6.56
CA GLN A 130 -14.53 24.12 6.33
C GLN A 130 -13.61 25.26 5.87
N GLU A 131 -12.47 25.48 6.52
CA GLU A 131 -11.49 26.49 6.12
C GLU A 131 -10.93 26.21 4.70
N THR A 132 -10.77 24.93 4.37
CA THR A 132 -10.13 24.51 3.12
C THR A 132 -11.10 24.51 1.93
N PHE A 133 -12.29 23.93 2.11
CA PHE A 133 -13.28 23.69 1.06
C PHE A 133 -14.47 24.65 1.13
N GLY A 134 -14.83 25.16 2.31
CA GLY A 134 -16.02 25.98 2.55
C GLY A 134 -17.16 25.22 3.22
N ASP A 135 -18.30 25.90 3.41
CA ASP A 135 -19.42 25.39 4.22
C ASP A 135 -20.07 24.10 3.67
N TYR A 136 -19.98 23.82 2.37
CA TYR A 136 -20.56 22.60 1.80
C TYR A 136 -19.86 21.34 2.32
N ALA A 137 -18.61 21.42 2.77
CA ALA A 137 -17.88 20.30 3.37
C ALA A 137 -18.45 19.87 4.74
N LEU A 138 -19.31 20.70 5.34
CA LEU A 138 -20.11 20.35 6.53
C LEU A 138 -21.44 19.68 6.18
N LYS A 139 -21.91 19.81 4.93
CA LYS A 139 -23.17 19.21 4.45
C LYS A 139 -22.96 17.80 3.92
N ARG A 140 -21.89 17.61 3.14
CA ARG A 140 -21.53 16.33 2.50
C ARG A 140 -20.02 16.11 2.55
N SER A 141 -19.61 14.87 2.32
CA SER A 141 -18.20 14.55 2.11
C SER A 141 -17.61 15.32 0.93
N VAL A 142 -16.32 15.66 1.05
CA VAL A 142 -15.53 16.27 -0.04
C VAL A 142 -15.39 15.32 -1.22
N ARG A 143 -15.44 15.88 -2.42
CA ARG A 143 -15.38 15.19 -3.71
C ARG A 143 -14.30 15.82 -4.60
N LEU A 144 -13.90 15.11 -5.64
CA LEU A 144 -12.95 15.61 -6.64
C LEU A 144 -13.49 16.84 -7.39
N THR A 145 -14.80 16.95 -7.55
CA THR A 145 -15.48 18.10 -8.17
C THR A 145 -15.41 19.38 -7.33
N ASP A 146 -14.99 19.29 -6.07
CA ASP A 146 -14.78 20.44 -5.17
C ASP A 146 -13.43 21.15 -5.41
N PHE A 147 -12.62 20.62 -6.31
CA PHE A 147 -11.35 21.22 -6.73
C PHE A 147 -11.55 22.08 -7.98
N ALA A 148 -10.99 23.29 -7.95
CA ALA A 148 -10.91 24.12 -9.14
C ALA A 148 -10.00 23.45 -10.19
N ARG A 149 -10.24 23.76 -11.48
CA ARG A 149 -9.43 23.22 -12.59
C ARG A 149 -7.93 23.49 -12.40
N GLY A 150 -7.56 24.65 -11.85
CA GLY A 150 -6.17 24.99 -11.52
C GLY A 150 -5.57 24.14 -10.40
N GLU A 151 -6.36 23.81 -9.37
CA GLU A 151 -5.93 22.94 -8.26
C GLU A 151 -5.70 21.50 -8.74
N LEU A 152 -6.60 21.00 -9.60
CA LEU A 152 -6.45 19.67 -10.21
C LEU A 152 -5.18 19.53 -11.06
N LYS A 153 -4.63 20.63 -11.61
CA LYS A 153 -3.34 20.59 -12.31
C LYS A 153 -2.22 20.15 -11.38
N PHE A 154 -2.20 20.61 -10.11
CA PHE A 154 -1.20 20.19 -9.13
C PHE A 154 -1.37 18.73 -8.73
N MET A 155 -2.61 18.29 -8.53
CA MET A 155 -2.91 16.89 -8.23
C MET A 155 -2.44 15.94 -9.36
N ARG A 156 -2.63 16.34 -10.63
CA ARG A 156 -2.18 15.57 -11.82
C ARG A 156 -0.67 15.49 -11.99
N ARG A 157 0.12 16.30 -11.28
CA ARG A 157 1.59 16.19 -11.27
C ARG A 157 2.09 15.00 -10.46
N GLY A 158 1.23 14.37 -9.64
CA GLY A 158 1.56 13.15 -8.93
C GLY A 158 2.51 13.34 -7.74
N TYR A 159 2.62 14.55 -7.19
CA TYR A 159 3.40 14.78 -5.95
C TYR A 159 2.80 14.10 -4.73
N PHE A 160 1.48 13.90 -4.74
CA PHE A 160 0.77 13.17 -3.71
C PHE A 160 -0.03 12.07 -4.41
N GLN A 161 0.26 10.81 -4.11
CA GLN A 161 -0.38 9.66 -4.75
C GLN A 161 -0.79 8.64 -3.70
N ILE A 162 -2.00 8.11 -3.79
CA ILE A 162 -2.35 6.89 -3.08
C ILE A 162 -2.08 5.72 -4.02
N LEU A 163 -1.30 4.75 -3.57
CA LEU A 163 -0.99 3.59 -4.40
C LEU A 163 -2.24 2.70 -4.53
N PRO A 164 -2.44 2.05 -5.69
CA PRO A 164 -3.52 1.08 -5.90
C PRO A 164 -3.21 -0.27 -5.23
N TYR A 165 -2.18 -0.33 -4.39
CA TYR A 165 -1.73 -1.51 -3.68
C TYR A 165 -1.65 -1.23 -2.18
N ARG A 166 -1.69 -2.31 -1.40
CA ARG A 166 -1.46 -2.29 0.04
C ARG A 166 -0.05 -2.77 0.33
N ASP A 167 0.45 -2.43 1.51
CA ASP A 167 1.65 -3.09 2.02
C ASP A 167 1.33 -4.53 2.49
N ARG A 168 2.33 -5.27 2.96
CA ARG A 168 2.17 -6.67 3.41
C ARG A 168 1.15 -6.88 4.53
N SER A 169 0.77 -5.81 5.23
CA SER A 169 -0.14 -5.84 6.37
C SER A 169 -1.53 -5.29 6.03
N GLY A 170 -1.76 -4.99 4.75
CA GLY A 170 -3.06 -4.55 4.26
C GLY A 170 -3.30 -3.05 4.43
N ARG A 171 -2.28 -2.25 4.76
CA ARG A 171 -2.39 -0.80 4.94
C ARG A 171 -2.35 -0.10 3.59
N ARG A 172 -3.13 0.96 3.42
CA ARG A 172 -3.04 1.83 2.22
C ARG A 172 -1.75 2.63 2.28
N ILE A 173 -1.13 2.87 1.13
CA ILE A 173 0.13 3.62 1.04
C ILE A 173 -0.14 4.98 0.38
N LEU A 174 0.11 6.05 1.12
CA LEU A 174 0.15 7.43 0.61
C LEU A 174 1.61 7.82 0.36
N VAL A 175 1.98 8.07 -0.88
CA VAL A 175 3.32 8.52 -1.26
C VAL A 175 3.32 10.02 -1.49
N ILE A 176 4.33 10.69 -0.93
CA ILE A 176 4.58 12.13 -1.03
C ILE A 176 5.97 12.32 -1.63
N PHE A 177 6.02 12.93 -2.81
CA PHE A 177 7.25 13.43 -3.41
C PHE A 177 7.29 14.94 -3.21
N PRO A 178 8.31 15.50 -2.54
CA PRO A 178 8.43 16.94 -2.43
C PRO A 178 8.53 17.59 -3.82
N PRO A 179 7.78 18.67 -4.09
CA PRO A 179 7.88 19.36 -5.36
C PRO A 179 9.28 19.96 -5.56
N LYS A 180 9.70 20.08 -6.82
CA LYS A 180 10.88 20.86 -7.19
C LYS A 180 10.66 22.33 -6.84
N GLU A 181 11.74 23.07 -6.59
CA GLU A 181 11.68 24.50 -6.28
C GLU A 181 10.86 25.33 -7.29
N SER A 182 11.02 25.05 -8.58
CA SER A 182 10.26 25.72 -9.65
C SER A 182 8.75 25.40 -9.66
N GLU A 183 8.32 24.41 -8.89
CA GLU A 183 6.97 23.85 -8.91
C GLU A 183 6.20 24.09 -7.62
N THR A 184 6.54 25.18 -6.90
CA THR A 184 5.90 25.55 -5.63
C THR A 184 4.37 25.41 -5.70
N ILE A 185 3.83 24.53 -4.86
CA ILE A 185 2.39 24.34 -4.69
C ILE A 185 1.97 25.21 -3.51
N PRO A 186 0.97 26.09 -3.64
CA PRO A 186 0.47 26.86 -2.51
C PRO A 186 0.10 25.95 -1.33
N PRO A 187 0.53 26.23 -0.08
CA PRO A 187 0.29 25.36 1.07
C PRO A 187 -1.19 24.99 1.26
N ARG A 188 -2.11 25.93 1.04
CA ARG A 188 -3.56 25.68 1.08
C ARG A 188 -3.99 24.59 0.11
N ILE A 189 -3.45 24.58 -1.11
CA ILE A 189 -3.76 23.56 -2.13
C ILE A 189 -3.17 22.20 -1.72
N GLN A 190 -1.96 22.18 -1.14
CA GLN A 190 -1.37 20.94 -0.62
C GLN A 190 -2.23 20.32 0.49
N THR A 191 -2.65 21.13 1.47
CA THR A 191 -3.55 20.69 2.55
C THR A 191 -4.87 20.19 1.99
N LYS A 192 -5.44 20.87 0.99
CA LYS A 192 -6.67 20.44 0.30
C LYS A 192 -6.52 19.08 -0.37
N ILE A 193 -5.43 18.87 -1.12
CA ILE A 193 -5.12 17.59 -1.77
C ILE A 193 -4.94 16.49 -0.73
N LEU A 194 -4.10 16.71 0.30
CA LEU A 194 -3.82 15.71 1.33
C LEU A 194 -5.08 15.35 2.14
N ALA A 195 -5.89 16.33 2.54
CA ALA A 195 -7.14 16.07 3.25
C ALA A 195 -8.09 15.18 2.43
N TYR A 196 -8.21 15.45 1.12
CA TYR A 196 -9.02 14.62 0.23
C TYR A 196 -8.44 13.21 0.01
N LEU A 197 -7.13 13.08 -0.18
CA LEU A 197 -6.48 11.78 -0.35
C LEU A 197 -6.62 10.90 0.90
N VAL A 198 -6.40 11.47 2.08
CA VAL A 198 -6.50 10.72 3.32
C VAL A 198 -7.97 10.39 3.67
N TRP A 199 -8.90 11.29 3.32
CA TRP A 199 -10.35 11.01 3.39
C TRP A 199 -10.75 9.82 2.51
N THR A 200 -10.30 9.79 1.26
CA THR A 200 -10.63 8.73 0.29
C THR A 200 -9.96 7.40 0.64
N ALA A 201 -8.72 7.42 1.15
CA ALA A 201 -8.04 6.23 1.64
C ALA A 201 -8.81 5.54 2.80
N GLY A 202 -9.57 6.30 3.57
CA GLY A 202 -10.39 5.84 4.70
C GLY A 202 -11.83 5.46 4.36
N ILE A 203 -12.22 5.40 3.07
CA ILE A 203 -13.60 5.03 2.71
C ILE A 203 -13.93 3.60 3.15
N ILE A 204 -12.98 2.68 2.98
CA ILE A 204 -13.14 1.26 3.28
C ILE A 204 -12.84 1.00 4.77
N VAL A 205 -13.70 0.24 5.44
CA VAL A 205 -13.57 -0.10 6.88
C VAL A 205 -12.22 -0.75 7.21
N ASP A 206 -11.74 -1.67 6.38
CA ASP A 206 -10.44 -2.30 6.62
C ASP A 206 -9.28 -1.30 6.61
N SER A 207 -9.32 -0.29 5.74
CA SER A 207 -8.31 0.78 5.76
C SER A 207 -8.42 1.65 7.03
N GLN A 208 -9.62 1.81 7.59
CA GLN A 208 -9.81 2.52 8.87
C GLN A 208 -9.19 1.74 10.05
N ARG A 209 -9.31 0.40 10.01
CA ARG A 209 -8.74 -0.49 11.03
C ARG A 209 -7.23 -0.60 10.90
N GLN A 210 -6.74 -0.96 9.72
CA GLN A 210 -5.30 -1.16 9.47
C GLN A 210 -4.50 0.15 9.46
N GLY A 211 -5.14 1.26 9.12
CA GLY A 211 -4.50 2.56 8.98
C GLY A 211 -3.78 2.75 7.64
N ILE A 212 -3.03 3.86 7.56
CA ILE A 212 -2.32 4.30 6.36
C ILE A 212 -0.82 4.39 6.67
N VAL A 213 -0.01 3.93 5.72
CA VAL A 213 1.43 4.18 5.67
C VAL A 213 1.67 5.42 4.83
N THR A 214 2.33 6.44 5.40
CA THR A 214 2.76 7.62 4.64
C THR A 214 4.23 7.47 4.28
N LEU A 215 4.55 7.41 3.00
CA LEU A 215 5.91 7.36 2.47
C LEU A 215 6.28 8.74 1.90
N ILE A 216 7.22 9.42 2.54
CA ILE A 216 7.82 10.65 2.01
C ILE A 216 9.12 10.25 1.32
N TRP A 217 9.17 10.36 0.00
CA TRP A 217 10.31 9.94 -0.81
C TRP A 217 11.01 11.14 -1.44
N VAL A 218 12.24 11.41 -1.00
CA VAL A 218 13.08 12.47 -1.57
C VAL A 218 14.14 11.81 -2.44
N HIS A 219 14.09 12.09 -3.74
CA HIS A 219 15.09 11.61 -4.67
C HIS A 219 16.26 12.60 -4.76
N GLU A 220 17.48 12.12 -5.03
CA GLU A 220 18.69 12.93 -5.20
C GLU A 220 18.56 14.01 -6.30
N SER A 221 17.79 13.71 -7.35
CA SER A 221 17.55 14.65 -8.46
C SER A 221 16.55 15.76 -8.14
N PHE A 222 15.96 15.75 -6.94
CA PHE A 222 15.07 16.83 -6.52
C PHE A 222 15.91 18.00 -6.01
N GLN A 223 15.98 19.06 -6.82
CA GLN A 223 16.39 20.38 -6.35
C GLN A 223 15.29 20.92 -5.44
N VAL A 224 15.39 20.58 -4.16
CA VAL A 224 14.48 21.09 -3.16
C VAL A 224 15.05 22.37 -2.59
N SER A 225 14.29 23.45 -2.71
CA SER A 225 14.68 24.76 -2.22
C SER A 225 15.02 24.73 -0.73
N GLN A 226 15.90 25.63 -0.30
CA GLN A 226 16.02 25.97 1.11
C GLN A 226 14.76 26.69 1.63
N VAL A 227 13.93 27.22 0.70
CA VAL A 227 12.70 27.91 1.04
C VAL A 227 11.79 26.94 1.78
N ARG A 228 11.50 27.29 3.04
CA ARG A 228 10.66 26.56 3.98
C ARG A 228 9.31 26.26 3.35
N THR A 229 9.20 25.12 2.68
CA THR A 229 7.91 24.57 2.32
C THR A 229 7.31 24.10 3.63
N LEU A 230 6.63 25.03 4.30
CA LEU A 230 5.72 24.78 5.39
C LEU A 230 4.58 23.96 4.79
N ILE A 231 4.82 22.68 4.56
CA ILE A 231 3.74 21.70 4.64
C ILE A 231 3.25 21.90 6.06
N GLN A 232 2.15 22.63 6.24
CA GLN A 232 1.51 22.74 7.52
C GLN A 232 1.09 21.30 7.86
N TYR A 233 1.83 20.64 8.76
CA TYR A 233 1.63 19.26 9.19
C TYR A 233 0.28 19.02 9.89
N ARG A 234 -0.58 20.04 9.90
CA ARG A 234 -2.01 19.96 10.16
C ARG A 234 -2.69 18.82 9.39
N PHE A 235 -2.18 18.38 8.23
CA PHE A 235 -2.81 17.26 7.51
C PHE A 235 -2.95 15.99 8.37
N VAL A 236 -2.02 15.73 9.30
CA VAL A 236 -2.12 14.57 10.21
C VAL A 236 -3.25 14.76 11.22
N GLU A 237 -3.46 15.99 11.69
CA GLU A 237 -4.58 16.35 12.57
C GLU A 237 -5.91 16.31 11.81
N LEU A 238 -5.90 16.62 10.51
CA LEU A 238 -7.05 16.52 9.60
C LEU A 238 -7.27 15.10 9.09
N SER A 239 -6.44 14.13 9.45
CA SER A 239 -6.61 12.76 9.01
C SER A 239 -7.81 12.12 9.72
N PRO A 240 -8.87 11.69 9.01
CA PRO A 240 -9.94 10.88 9.59
C PRO A 240 -9.54 9.40 9.73
N THR A 241 -8.37 9.01 9.20
CA THR A 241 -7.88 7.64 9.20
C THR A 241 -6.59 7.57 10.01
N ARG A 242 -6.38 6.48 10.75
CA ARG A 242 -5.18 6.32 11.55
C ARG A 242 -3.93 6.29 10.66
N ILE A 243 -2.91 7.08 11.00
CA ILE A 243 -1.60 6.92 10.39
C ILE A 243 -0.85 5.85 11.16
N ALA A 244 -0.58 4.72 10.53
CA ALA A 244 0.12 3.60 11.14
C ALA A 244 1.63 3.89 11.22
N SER A 245 2.23 4.36 10.13
CA SER A 245 3.64 4.76 10.08
C SER A 245 3.88 5.90 9.10
N ILE A 246 4.95 6.64 9.34
CA ILE A 246 5.48 7.68 8.44
C ILE A 246 6.92 7.29 8.12
N HIS A 247 7.21 6.92 6.89
CA HIS A 247 8.57 6.64 6.42
C HIS A 247 9.12 7.85 5.68
N PHE A 248 10.24 8.40 6.14
CA PHE A 248 10.92 9.50 5.46
C PHE A 248 12.25 9.03 4.88
N CYS A 249 12.25 8.79 3.57
CA CYS A 249 13.37 8.27 2.81
C CYS A 249 14.09 9.41 2.08
N THR A 250 15.39 9.54 2.29
CA THR A 250 16.19 10.64 1.74
C THR A 250 17.61 10.17 1.40
N PRO A 251 18.33 10.85 0.49
CA PRO A 251 19.77 10.63 0.31
C PRO A 251 20.54 10.91 1.59
N ASP A 252 21.69 10.26 1.77
CA ASP A 252 22.54 10.52 2.94
C ASP A 252 23.48 11.71 2.71
N THR A 253 22.92 12.92 2.81
CA THR A 253 23.69 14.17 2.73
C THR A 253 23.36 15.12 3.89
N PRO A 254 24.25 16.06 4.27
CA PRO A 254 24.01 16.99 5.36
C PRO A 254 22.72 17.81 5.20
N PHE A 255 22.40 18.22 3.97
CA PHE A 255 21.16 18.92 3.66
C PHE A 255 19.92 18.07 3.96
N HIS A 256 19.94 16.80 3.57
CA HIS A 256 18.84 15.89 3.83
C HIS A 256 18.73 15.51 5.31
N LEU A 257 19.85 15.38 6.02
CA LEU A 257 19.88 15.21 7.47
C LEU A 257 19.18 16.37 8.20
N PHE A 258 19.46 17.61 7.80
CA PHE A 258 18.75 18.77 8.33
C PHE A 258 17.24 18.69 8.06
N ARG A 259 16.82 18.25 6.87
CA ARG A 259 15.39 18.10 6.55
C ARG A 259 14.69 17.00 7.35
N ARG A 260 15.34 15.85 7.56
CA ARG A 260 14.87 14.79 8.46
C ARG A 260 14.67 15.34 9.87
N SER A 261 15.65 16.12 10.34
CA SER A 261 15.62 16.78 11.63
C SER A 261 14.43 17.74 11.78
N ALA A 262 14.26 18.64 10.80
CA ALA A 262 13.15 19.58 10.77
C ALA A 262 11.77 18.90 10.71
N LEU A 263 11.63 17.81 9.93
CA LEU A 263 10.38 17.04 9.89
C LEU A 263 10.07 16.44 11.27
N ALA A 264 11.04 15.77 11.88
CA ALA A 264 10.86 15.09 13.17
C ALA A 264 10.38 16.06 14.26
N ILE A 265 10.98 17.25 14.35
CA ILE A 265 10.55 18.29 15.30
C ILE A 265 9.07 18.65 15.09
N ARG A 266 8.69 18.89 13.83
CA ARG A 266 7.35 19.38 13.45
C ARG A 266 6.22 18.37 13.61
N LEU A 267 6.51 17.06 13.54
CA LEU A 267 5.48 16.01 13.67
C LEU A 267 4.89 15.90 15.08
N GLY A 268 5.49 16.53 16.09
CA GLY A 268 4.88 16.61 17.42
C GLY A 268 4.64 15.23 18.04
N ILE A 269 3.38 14.95 18.40
CA ILE A 269 2.96 13.69 19.01
C ILE A 269 3.09 12.47 18.07
N TYR A 270 3.23 12.68 16.77
CA TYR A 270 3.34 11.61 15.77
C TYR A 270 4.77 11.12 15.54
N ARG A 271 5.75 11.70 16.27
CA ARG A 271 7.16 11.29 16.18
C ARG A 271 7.38 9.81 16.50
N ASN A 272 6.60 9.24 17.42
CA ASN A 272 6.70 7.82 17.75
C ASN A 272 6.36 6.87 16.58
N ARG A 273 5.74 7.38 15.50
CA ARG A 273 5.40 6.65 14.27
C ARG A 273 6.30 7.00 13.09
N LEU A 274 7.30 7.86 13.29
CA LEU A 274 8.23 8.30 12.26
C LEU A 274 9.43 7.35 12.17
N VAL A 275 9.69 6.86 10.96
CA VAL A 275 10.89 6.11 10.58
C VAL A 275 11.70 6.99 9.64
N LEU A 276 12.90 7.38 10.08
CA LEU A 276 13.85 8.15 9.28
C LEU A 276 14.82 7.18 8.61
N SER A 277 14.96 7.26 7.29
CA SER A 277 15.88 6.41 6.52
C SER A 277 16.73 7.26 5.58
N ALA A 278 18.02 6.94 5.53
CA ALA A 278 19.03 7.59 4.72
C ALA A 278 19.78 6.53 3.91
N GLY A 279 20.08 6.81 2.65
CA GLY A 279 20.86 5.92 1.80
C GLY A 279 20.65 6.20 0.32
N SER A 280 21.29 5.37 -0.51
CA SER A 280 21.02 5.25 -1.94
C SER A 280 19.59 4.74 -2.19
N THR A 281 19.07 4.95 -3.41
CA THR A 281 17.76 4.43 -3.82
C THR A 281 17.62 2.92 -3.59
N VAL A 282 18.70 2.16 -3.82
CA VAL A 282 18.71 0.70 -3.63
C VAL A 282 18.63 0.32 -2.15
N GLU A 283 19.44 0.94 -1.29
CA GLU A 283 19.39 0.71 0.16
C GLU A 283 18.02 1.09 0.75
N LEU A 284 17.48 2.23 0.34
CA LEU A 284 16.14 2.67 0.78
C LEU A 284 15.07 1.67 0.36
N ASN A 285 15.17 1.05 -0.82
CA ASN A 285 14.25 0.00 -1.23
C ASN A 285 14.35 -1.24 -0.31
N TYR A 286 15.55 -1.74 -0.03
CA TYR A 286 15.73 -2.88 0.89
C TYR A 286 15.19 -2.56 2.30
N ILE A 287 15.42 -1.35 2.79
CA ILE A 287 14.87 -0.90 4.08
C ILE A 287 13.33 -0.95 4.03
N LEU A 288 12.69 -0.38 3.01
CA LEU A 288 11.23 -0.37 2.89
C LEU A 288 10.63 -1.78 2.77
N GLN A 289 11.31 -2.71 2.10
CA GLN A 289 10.89 -4.11 2.02
C GLN A 289 10.87 -4.78 3.40
N SER A 290 11.79 -4.43 4.31
CA SER A 290 11.78 -4.95 5.69
C SER A 290 10.52 -4.53 6.48
N TYR A 291 9.92 -3.40 6.13
CA TYR A 291 8.62 -2.92 6.65
C TYR A 291 7.42 -3.44 5.84
N GLY A 292 7.68 -4.22 4.79
CA GLY A 292 6.64 -4.82 3.94
C GLY A 292 6.04 -3.88 2.90
N ILE A 293 6.71 -2.78 2.57
CA ILE A 293 6.26 -1.82 1.57
C ILE A 293 6.76 -2.27 0.18
N PRO A 294 5.87 -2.49 -0.82
CA PRO A 294 6.25 -2.98 -2.15
C PRO A 294 6.92 -1.87 -2.98
N THR A 295 8.25 -1.92 -3.06
CA THR A 295 9.08 -0.84 -3.64
C THR A 295 8.99 -0.74 -5.16
N ASP A 296 8.71 -1.85 -5.84
CA ASP A 296 8.48 -1.93 -7.29
C ASP A 296 7.24 -1.12 -7.74
N THR A 297 6.31 -0.89 -6.82
CA THR A 297 5.08 -0.13 -7.08
C THR A 297 5.21 1.38 -6.83
N ILE A 298 6.33 1.85 -6.26
CA ILE A 298 6.55 3.28 -6.02
C ILE A 298 6.63 3.99 -7.38
N PRO A 299 5.80 5.03 -7.64
CA PRO A 299 5.66 5.62 -8.96
C PRO A 299 6.78 6.63 -9.25
N ILE A 300 8.02 6.19 -9.20
CA ILE A 300 9.22 6.95 -9.53
C ILE A 300 10.16 6.08 -10.38
N THR A 301 10.89 6.69 -11.31
CA THR A 301 11.97 6.01 -12.05
C THR A 301 13.27 6.09 -11.25
N TYR A 302 14.28 5.31 -11.66
CA TYR A 302 15.63 5.41 -11.12
C TYR A 302 16.26 6.81 -11.31
N SER A 303 15.83 7.56 -12.34
CA SER A 303 16.26 8.96 -12.57
C SER A 303 15.54 9.98 -11.67
N GLY A 304 14.59 9.53 -10.85
CA GLY A 304 13.74 10.40 -10.03
C GLY A 304 12.54 10.99 -10.76
N THR A 305 12.23 10.55 -11.98
CA THR A 305 11.05 11.03 -12.70
C THR A 305 9.79 10.40 -12.10
N ILE A 306 8.89 11.25 -11.59
CA ILE A 306 7.61 10.79 -11.02
C ILE A 306 6.72 10.26 -12.14
N LYS A 307 6.25 9.02 -12.01
CA LYS A 307 5.28 8.39 -12.89
C LYS A 307 3.89 8.93 -12.53
N VAL A 308 3.30 9.72 -13.43
CA VAL A 308 1.99 10.36 -13.19
C VAL A 308 0.79 9.54 -13.67
N THR A 309 1.03 8.48 -14.44
CA THR A 309 -0.03 7.62 -14.99
C THR A 309 -0.93 7.01 -13.91
N PRO A 310 -0.40 6.44 -12.81
CA PRO A 310 -1.24 5.90 -11.74
C PRO A 310 -2.15 6.97 -11.13
N MET A 311 -1.62 8.17 -10.88
CA MET A 311 -2.42 9.27 -10.34
C MET A 311 -3.54 9.70 -11.30
N ARG A 312 -3.28 9.75 -12.61
CA ARG A 312 -4.30 10.08 -13.62
C ARG A 312 -5.39 9.00 -13.69
N GLN A 313 -5.02 7.72 -13.59
CA GLN A 313 -5.98 6.62 -13.52
C GLN A 313 -6.84 6.72 -12.25
N TRP A 314 -6.21 6.98 -11.11
CA TRP A 314 -6.92 7.17 -9.85
C TRP A 314 -7.91 8.34 -9.90
N ILE A 315 -7.51 9.49 -10.47
CA ILE A 315 -8.41 10.65 -10.67
C ILE A 315 -9.64 10.26 -11.51
N ARG A 316 -9.46 9.52 -12.61
CA ARG A 316 -10.58 9.05 -13.46
C ARG A 316 -11.52 8.13 -12.69
N LEU A 317 -10.94 7.18 -11.94
CA LEU A 317 -11.69 6.28 -11.07
C LEU A 317 -12.49 7.05 -10.01
N ARG A 318 -11.92 8.11 -9.42
CA ARG A 318 -12.65 8.94 -8.45
C ARG A 318 -13.85 9.66 -9.05
N TYR A 319 -13.75 10.17 -10.28
CA TYR A 319 -14.93 10.73 -10.96
C TYR A 319 -16.05 9.70 -11.09
N LEU A 320 -15.71 8.47 -11.50
CA LEU A 320 -16.66 7.37 -11.65
C LEU A 320 -17.32 6.97 -10.32
N LEU A 321 -16.54 6.86 -9.24
CA LEU A 321 -17.04 6.45 -7.92
C LEU A 321 -17.86 7.53 -7.18
N GLU A 322 -17.69 8.80 -7.55
CA GLU A 322 -18.35 9.93 -6.88
C GLU A 322 -19.54 10.50 -7.64
N GLU A 323 -19.80 9.95 -8.83
CA GLU A 323 -20.97 10.27 -9.63
C GLU A 323 -22.24 9.73 -8.95
N PRO A 324 -23.27 10.56 -8.73
CA PRO A 324 -24.48 10.15 -7.98
C PRO A 324 -25.17 8.93 -8.60
N ASP A 325 -25.31 8.95 -9.93
CA ASP A 325 -26.03 7.92 -10.69
C ASP A 325 -25.32 6.56 -10.62
N HIS A 326 -24.00 6.55 -10.40
CA HIS A 326 -23.24 5.32 -10.24
C HIS A 326 -23.45 4.66 -8.88
N GLN A 327 -23.76 5.41 -7.81
CA GLN A 327 -23.94 4.81 -6.47
C GLN A 327 -25.16 3.88 -6.39
N GLU A 328 -26.13 4.04 -7.28
CA GLU A 328 -27.34 3.21 -7.32
C GLU A 328 -27.22 2.03 -8.29
N SER A 329 -26.18 1.99 -9.14
CA SER A 329 -26.03 0.92 -10.13
C SER A 329 -25.34 -0.32 -9.53
N ALA A 330 -25.84 -1.51 -9.87
CA ALA A 330 -25.21 -2.77 -9.50
C ALA A 330 -23.75 -2.88 -10.00
N GLU A 331 -23.40 -2.16 -11.07
CA GLU A 331 -22.03 -2.14 -11.58
C GLU A 331 -21.02 -1.48 -10.64
N SER A 332 -21.44 -0.50 -9.83
CA SER A 332 -20.54 0.18 -8.89
C SER A 332 -20.00 -0.76 -7.82
N SER A 333 -20.80 -1.74 -7.38
CA SER A 333 -20.38 -2.76 -6.43
C SER A 333 -19.27 -3.68 -6.97
N SER A 334 -19.04 -3.69 -8.29
CA SER A 334 -17.99 -4.48 -8.92
C SER A 334 -16.64 -3.76 -9.00
N ILE A 335 -16.57 -2.47 -8.71
CA ILE A 335 -15.33 -1.70 -8.86
C ILE A 335 -14.49 -1.78 -7.58
N VAL A 336 -13.22 -2.14 -7.73
CA VAL A 336 -12.26 -2.27 -6.63
C VAL A 336 -11.11 -1.28 -6.83
N GLU A 337 -10.99 -0.31 -5.93
CA GLU A 337 -9.91 0.69 -5.95
C GLU A 337 -8.56 0.12 -5.46
N CYS A 338 -8.56 -0.58 -4.32
CA CYS A 338 -7.43 -1.39 -3.84
C CYS A 338 -7.89 -2.83 -3.66
N PRO A 339 -7.15 -3.79 -4.19
CA PRO A 339 -7.25 -5.17 -3.75
C PRO A 339 -6.96 -5.32 -2.25
N TYR A 340 -7.62 -6.27 -1.60
CA TYR A 340 -7.23 -6.81 -0.29
C TYR A 340 -6.15 -7.87 -0.46
N LEU A 341 -5.45 -8.21 0.63
CA LEU A 341 -4.42 -9.25 0.60
C LEU A 341 -4.98 -10.64 0.26
N SER A 342 -6.26 -10.89 0.52
CA SER A 342 -6.95 -12.14 0.20
C SER A 342 -7.53 -12.19 -1.22
N ASP A 343 -7.51 -11.07 -1.96
CA ASP A 343 -8.06 -11.05 -3.32
C ASP A 343 -7.19 -11.86 -4.29
N ILE A 344 -7.84 -12.60 -5.19
CA ILE A 344 -7.22 -13.31 -6.30
C ILE A 344 -7.19 -12.36 -7.49
N MET A 345 -6.00 -11.95 -7.91
CA MET A 345 -5.81 -10.93 -8.93
C MET A 345 -5.43 -11.54 -10.26
N PHE A 346 -6.22 -11.26 -11.28
CA PHE A 346 -5.90 -11.57 -12.67
C PHE A 346 -5.53 -10.31 -13.44
N ARG A 347 -4.30 -10.28 -13.96
CA ARG A 347 -3.78 -9.22 -14.82
C ARG A 347 -2.80 -9.85 -15.80
N GLN A 348 -2.72 -9.33 -17.02
CA GLN A 348 -1.67 -9.74 -17.95
C GLN A 348 -0.30 -9.28 -17.42
N GLY A 349 0.67 -10.21 -17.32
CA GLY A 349 2.03 -9.95 -16.85
C GLY A 349 2.39 -10.59 -15.50
N THR A 350 3.65 -10.46 -15.10
CA THR A 350 4.27 -11.19 -13.97
C THR A 350 3.92 -10.63 -12.57
N ASN A 351 3.56 -9.35 -12.46
CA ASN A 351 3.42 -8.67 -11.17
C ASN A 351 2.27 -9.19 -10.28
N ALA A 352 1.32 -9.96 -10.83
CA ALA A 352 0.24 -10.53 -10.03
C ALA A 352 0.69 -11.76 -9.22
N CYS A 353 1.80 -12.43 -9.59
CA CYS A 353 2.20 -13.69 -8.96
C CYS A 353 2.69 -13.53 -7.51
N SER A 354 3.25 -12.37 -7.15
CA SER A 354 3.77 -12.09 -5.81
C SER A 354 2.70 -11.63 -4.81
N HIS A 355 1.44 -11.47 -5.25
CA HIS A 355 0.37 -11.05 -4.36
C HIS A 355 -0.03 -12.18 -3.39
N PRO A 356 -0.22 -11.90 -2.09
CA PRO A 356 -0.51 -12.94 -1.09
C PRO A 356 -1.75 -13.79 -1.41
N GLY A 357 -2.80 -13.18 -1.94
CA GLY A 357 -4.02 -13.89 -2.35
C GLY A 357 -3.77 -14.85 -3.52
N ASN A 358 -2.88 -14.50 -4.44
CA ASN A 358 -2.48 -15.38 -5.53
C ASN A 358 -1.56 -16.51 -5.06
N ALA A 359 -0.67 -16.25 -4.08
CA ALA A 359 0.14 -17.29 -3.46
C ALA A 359 -0.75 -18.33 -2.74
N THR A 360 -1.72 -17.85 -1.95
CA THR A 360 -2.72 -18.70 -1.27
C THR A 360 -3.53 -19.52 -2.27
N PHE A 361 -4.01 -18.86 -3.33
CA PHE A 361 -4.77 -19.51 -4.39
C PHE A 361 -3.96 -20.59 -5.13
N ARG A 362 -2.67 -20.35 -5.44
CA ARG A 362 -1.80 -21.35 -6.06
C ARG A 362 -1.55 -22.54 -5.13
N ALA A 363 -1.37 -22.30 -3.83
CA ALA A 363 -1.22 -23.36 -2.83
C ALA A 363 -2.49 -24.22 -2.72
N LEU A 364 -3.67 -23.60 -2.76
CA LEU A 364 -4.96 -24.30 -2.82
C LEU A 364 -5.03 -25.21 -4.05
N ILE A 365 -4.76 -24.69 -5.25
CA ILE A 365 -4.77 -25.50 -6.49
C ILE A 365 -3.77 -26.64 -6.40
N ALA A 366 -2.55 -26.38 -5.93
CA ALA A 366 -1.51 -27.40 -5.83
C ALA A 366 -1.91 -28.54 -4.87
N THR A 367 -2.50 -28.21 -3.73
CA THR A 367 -2.98 -29.18 -2.73
C THR A 367 -4.07 -30.07 -3.32
N LYS A 368 -5.12 -29.46 -3.89
CA LYS A 368 -6.20 -30.21 -4.53
C LYS A 368 -5.71 -31.02 -5.73
N TYR A 369 -4.75 -30.50 -6.51
CA TYR A 369 -4.19 -31.24 -7.64
C TYR A 369 -3.49 -32.51 -7.18
N GLN A 370 -2.76 -32.48 -6.06
CA GLN A 370 -2.15 -33.67 -5.47
C GLN A 370 -3.21 -34.69 -5.00
N GLU A 371 -4.25 -34.23 -4.31
CA GLU A 371 -5.37 -35.09 -3.90
C GLU A 371 -6.04 -35.75 -5.11
N PHE A 372 -6.27 -34.96 -6.15
CA PHE A 372 -6.85 -35.40 -7.40
C PHE A 372 -5.99 -36.44 -8.12
N CYS A 373 -4.67 -36.26 -8.17
CA CYS A 373 -3.72 -37.24 -8.74
C CYS A 373 -3.66 -38.55 -7.96
N ASN A 374 -3.91 -38.52 -6.64
CA ASN A 374 -3.95 -39.71 -5.80
C ASN A 374 -5.28 -40.48 -5.89
N SER A 375 -6.34 -39.86 -6.42
CA SER A 375 -7.63 -40.52 -6.60
C SER A 375 -7.58 -41.57 -7.74
N LYS A 376 -8.13 -42.76 -7.49
CA LYS A 376 -8.20 -43.84 -8.49
C LYS A 376 -9.06 -43.45 -9.71
N ASP A 377 -9.99 -42.53 -9.51
CA ASP A 377 -10.96 -42.09 -10.52
C ASP A 377 -10.34 -41.25 -11.64
N PHE A 378 -9.14 -40.71 -11.43
CA PHE A 378 -8.50 -39.83 -12.41
C PHE A 378 -8.13 -40.53 -13.74
N LYS A 379 -7.82 -41.82 -13.71
CA LYS A 379 -7.26 -42.52 -14.88
C LYS A 379 -8.26 -42.83 -15.99
N SER A 380 -9.57 -42.80 -15.72
CA SER A 380 -10.58 -43.27 -16.69
C SER A 380 -11.18 -42.17 -17.57
N ASN A 381 -11.15 -40.88 -17.18
CA ASN A 381 -11.70 -39.79 -17.99
C ASN A 381 -11.06 -38.41 -17.73
N TYR A 382 -9.96 -38.11 -18.42
CA TYR A 382 -9.14 -36.91 -18.19
C TYR A 382 -9.89 -35.58 -18.44
N LYS A 383 -10.71 -35.49 -19.50
CA LYS A 383 -11.41 -34.24 -19.83
C LYS A 383 -12.50 -33.92 -18.82
N GLN A 384 -13.33 -34.91 -18.48
CA GLN A 384 -14.39 -34.74 -17.50
C GLN A 384 -13.80 -34.49 -16.11
N GLY A 385 -12.72 -35.19 -15.75
CA GLY A 385 -12.00 -34.97 -14.51
C GLY A 385 -11.43 -33.55 -14.38
N SER A 386 -10.90 -32.97 -15.47
CA SER A 386 -10.36 -31.60 -15.43
C SER A 386 -11.43 -30.55 -15.14
N ARG A 387 -12.63 -30.73 -15.67
CA ARG A 387 -13.75 -29.80 -15.44
C ARG A 387 -14.24 -29.88 -14.00
N ILE A 388 -14.49 -31.10 -13.51
CA ILE A 388 -14.92 -31.36 -12.12
C ILE A 388 -13.88 -30.78 -11.14
N PHE A 389 -12.59 -30.97 -11.44
CA PHE A 389 -11.50 -30.40 -10.65
C PHE A 389 -11.56 -28.86 -10.57
N ILE A 390 -11.72 -28.18 -11.71
CA ILE A 390 -11.79 -26.71 -11.75
C ILE A 390 -13.06 -26.20 -11.06
N GLU A 391 -14.20 -26.87 -11.25
CA GLU A 391 -15.46 -26.55 -10.57
C GLU A 391 -15.29 -26.64 -9.04
N GLY A 392 -14.62 -27.69 -8.53
CA GLY A 392 -14.30 -27.81 -7.11
C GLY A 392 -13.39 -26.68 -6.58
N ILE A 393 -12.40 -26.24 -7.36
CA ILE A 393 -11.58 -25.07 -6.97
C ILE A 393 -12.43 -23.79 -6.87
N ILE A 394 -13.39 -23.59 -7.78
CA ILE A 394 -14.28 -22.43 -7.73
C ILE A 394 -15.15 -22.48 -6.48
N GLU A 395 -15.65 -23.67 -6.10
CA GLU A 395 -16.40 -23.88 -4.87
C GLU A 395 -15.56 -23.54 -3.63
N ASP A 396 -14.31 -24.00 -3.55
CA ASP A 396 -13.44 -23.67 -2.40
C ASP A 396 -13.16 -22.16 -2.29
N ILE A 397 -13.03 -21.45 -3.43
CA ILE A 397 -12.87 -19.98 -3.47
C ILE A 397 -14.11 -19.32 -2.85
N GLU A 398 -15.31 -19.78 -3.22
CA GLU A 398 -16.58 -19.27 -2.71
C GLU A 398 -16.74 -19.56 -1.21
N GLU A 399 -16.44 -20.78 -0.77
CA GLU A 399 -16.47 -21.18 0.64
C GLU A 399 -15.48 -20.38 1.49
N SER A 400 -14.29 -20.12 0.95
CA SER A 400 -13.25 -19.31 1.61
C SER A 400 -13.51 -17.81 1.54
N GLN A 401 -14.61 -17.37 0.91
CA GLN A 401 -14.96 -15.97 0.68
C GLN A 401 -13.82 -15.19 -0.02
N MET A 402 -13.04 -15.87 -0.87
CA MET A 402 -11.99 -15.24 -1.64
C MET A 402 -12.61 -14.53 -2.85
N ARG A 403 -12.28 -13.25 -3.03
CA ARG A 403 -12.81 -12.46 -4.12
C ARG A 403 -11.88 -12.52 -5.32
N VAL A 404 -12.43 -12.89 -6.48
CA VAL A 404 -11.70 -12.87 -7.75
C VAL A 404 -11.86 -11.51 -8.42
N ILE A 405 -10.74 -10.88 -8.75
CA ILE A 405 -10.72 -9.58 -9.42
C ILE A 405 -9.88 -9.63 -10.69
N ASN A 406 -10.27 -8.83 -11.68
CA ASN A 406 -9.56 -8.70 -12.95
C ASN A 406 -9.25 -7.24 -13.24
N TRP A 407 -8.01 -6.97 -13.64
CA TRP A 407 -7.60 -5.63 -14.04
C TRP A 407 -8.24 -5.22 -15.36
N ASN A 408 -8.83 -4.04 -15.42
CA ASN A 408 -9.32 -3.45 -16.66
C ASN A 408 -8.30 -2.43 -17.18
N ASP A 409 -7.51 -2.80 -18.18
CA ASP A 409 -6.48 -1.91 -18.76
C ASP A 409 -7.05 -0.64 -19.39
N LYS A 410 -8.25 -0.72 -19.99
CA LYS A 410 -8.90 0.44 -20.62
C LYS A 410 -9.33 1.47 -19.57
N GLN A 411 -9.86 1.01 -18.44
CA GLN A 411 -10.44 1.89 -17.42
C GLN A 411 -9.47 2.20 -16.26
N GLY A 412 -8.43 1.38 -16.06
CA GLY A 412 -7.39 1.59 -15.05
C GLY A 412 -7.83 1.26 -13.62
N TYR A 413 -8.69 0.26 -13.44
CA TYR A 413 -9.14 -0.21 -12.12
C TYR A 413 -9.39 -1.72 -12.10
N TRP A 414 -9.56 -2.27 -10.90
CA TRP A 414 -9.92 -3.68 -10.70
C TRP A 414 -11.43 -3.87 -10.74
N LYS A 415 -11.90 -4.93 -11.41
CA LYS A 415 -13.30 -5.33 -11.45
C LYS A 415 -13.49 -6.70 -10.81
N VAL A 416 -14.45 -6.83 -9.90
CA VAL A 416 -14.86 -8.11 -9.33
C VAL A 416 -15.45 -9.00 -10.42
N LEU A 417 -14.98 -10.24 -10.49
CA LEU A 417 -15.54 -11.29 -11.34
C LEU A 417 -16.41 -12.19 -10.48
N ASN A 418 -17.73 -12.10 -10.67
CA ASN A 418 -18.71 -13.01 -10.04
C ASN A 418 -19.18 -14.11 -11.00
N ASP A 419 -18.97 -13.93 -12.31
CA ASP A 419 -19.41 -14.89 -13.31
C ASP A 419 -18.42 -16.06 -13.42
N LYS A 420 -18.87 -17.26 -13.01
CA LYS A 420 -18.10 -18.50 -13.08
C LYS A 420 -17.56 -18.77 -14.50
N SER A 421 -18.28 -18.37 -15.55
CA SER A 421 -17.85 -18.56 -16.93
C SER A 421 -16.59 -17.75 -17.29
N LEU A 422 -16.38 -16.60 -16.63
CA LEU A 422 -15.20 -15.75 -16.80
C LEU A 422 -14.03 -16.18 -15.91
N ILE A 423 -14.33 -16.77 -14.75
CA ILE A 423 -13.33 -17.27 -13.79
C ILE A 423 -12.74 -18.60 -14.29
N TYR A 424 -13.58 -19.52 -14.75
CA TYR A 424 -13.19 -20.86 -15.19
C TYR A 424 -11.96 -20.89 -16.13
N PRO A 425 -11.93 -20.17 -17.28
CA PRO A 425 -10.79 -20.24 -18.20
C PRO A 425 -9.48 -19.71 -17.59
N LYS A 426 -9.56 -18.83 -16.59
CA LYS A 426 -8.39 -18.31 -15.88
C LYS A 426 -7.79 -19.35 -14.94
N ILE A 427 -8.65 -20.09 -14.23
CA ILE A 427 -8.22 -21.20 -13.39
C ILE A 427 -7.69 -22.35 -14.26
N GLU A 428 -8.40 -22.70 -15.33
CA GLU A 428 -7.97 -23.73 -16.28
C GLU A 428 -6.54 -23.49 -16.80
N TYR A 429 -6.23 -22.24 -17.13
CA TYR A 429 -4.88 -21.85 -17.56
C TYR A 429 -3.82 -22.18 -16.50
N ILE A 430 -4.04 -21.79 -15.24
CA ILE A 430 -3.08 -22.04 -14.13
C ILE A 430 -2.95 -23.54 -13.87
N VAL A 431 -4.06 -24.28 -13.89
CA VAL A 431 -4.04 -25.74 -13.73
C VAL A 431 -3.23 -26.40 -14.85
N ARG A 432 -3.34 -25.91 -16.09
CA ARG A 432 -2.54 -26.40 -17.21
C ARG A 432 -1.05 -26.12 -17.04
N GLU A 433 -0.67 -24.95 -16.52
CA GLU A 433 0.73 -24.64 -16.19
C GLU A 433 1.28 -25.59 -15.13
N LEU A 434 0.54 -25.80 -14.03
CA LEU A 434 0.93 -26.72 -12.97
C LEU A 434 1.13 -28.15 -13.47
N ARG A 435 0.23 -28.64 -14.32
CA ARG A 435 0.36 -29.96 -14.97
C ARG A 435 1.61 -30.05 -15.84
N THR A 436 1.90 -28.99 -16.59
CA THR A 436 3.08 -28.94 -17.46
C THR A 436 4.37 -28.98 -16.64
N ALA A 437 4.41 -28.23 -15.53
CA ALA A 437 5.54 -28.22 -14.61
C ALA A 437 5.74 -29.59 -13.92
N ASP A 438 4.65 -30.22 -13.47
CA ASP A 438 4.73 -31.55 -12.84
C ASP A 438 5.20 -32.64 -13.81
N LYS A 439 4.71 -32.61 -15.06
CA LYS A 439 5.20 -33.51 -16.12
C LYS A 439 6.69 -33.30 -16.42
N ALA A 440 7.16 -32.05 -16.44
CA ALA A 440 8.57 -31.74 -16.64
C ALA A 440 9.42 -32.32 -15.49
N ARG A 441 8.97 -32.16 -14.24
CA ARG A 441 9.63 -32.73 -13.05
C ARG A 441 9.70 -34.25 -13.10
N LEU A 442 8.61 -34.93 -13.45
CA LEU A 442 8.58 -36.39 -13.59
C LEU A 442 9.51 -36.89 -14.71
N ASN A 443 9.66 -36.13 -15.80
CA ASN A 443 10.58 -36.48 -16.89
C ASN A 443 12.05 -36.28 -16.48
N GLN A 444 12.36 -35.24 -15.69
CA GLN A 444 13.71 -35.04 -15.15
C GLN A 444 14.10 -36.18 -14.22
N GLN A 445 13.22 -36.59 -13.29
CA GLN A 445 13.47 -37.71 -12.39
C GLN A 445 13.74 -39.04 -13.11
N LYS A 446 13.07 -39.29 -14.23
CA LYS A 446 13.32 -40.49 -15.05
C LYS A 446 14.72 -40.48 -15.67
N ASN A 447 15.18 -39.33 -16.14
CA ASN A 447 16.49 -39.21 -16.78
C ASN A 447 17.64 -39.35 -15.76
N ASP A 448 17.46 -38.84 -14.54
CA ASP A 448 18.47 -38.96 -13.47
C ASP A 448 18.62 -40.39 -12.95
N SER A 449 17.59 -41.22 -13.10
CA SER A 449 17.63 -42.64 -12.69
C SER A 449 18.37 -43.58 -13.67
N SER A 450 18.80 -43.07 -14.83
CA SER A 450 19.46 -43.88 -15.88
C SER A 450 20.99 -43.73 -15.96
N THR A 451 21.60 -42.73 -15.34
CA THR A 451 23.05 -42.52 -15.39
C THR A 451 23.85 -43.39 -14.41
N SER A 452 23.24 -43.87 -13.32
CA SER A 452 23.90 -44.83 -12.42
C SER A 452 24.09 -46.22 -13.05
N LEU A 453 23.31 -46.55 -14.09
CA LEU A 453 23.42 -47.82 -14.81
C LEU A 453 24.52 -47.82 -15.89
N PHE A 454 25.06 -46.65 -16.24
CA PHE A 454 26.18 -46.55 -17.19
C PHE A 454 27.54 -46.43 -16.50
N GLN A 455 27.59 -46.17 -15.18
CA GLN A 455 28.85 -46.04 -14.44
C GLN A 455 29.46 -47.40 -14.02
N GLU A 456 28.68 -48.49 -14.06
CA GLU A 456 29.16 -49.85 -13.76
C GLU A 456 29.61 -50.66 -15.01
N MET A 457 29.58 -50.07 -16.22
CA MET A 457 29.99 -50.77 -17.45
C MET A 457 31.40 -50.41 -17.97
N ASP A 458 32.10 -49.45 -17.37
CA ASP A 458 33.44 -49.01 -17.85
C ASP A 458 34.64 -49.57 -17.07
N ASP A 459 34.45 -50.40 -16.03
CA ASP A 459 35.56 -51.05 -15.31
C ASP A 459 36.07 -52.34 -15.99
N GLY A 460 35.55 -52.68 -17.18
CA GLY A 460 35.71 -54.02 -17.75
C GLY A 460 36.57 -54.18 -18.99
N ASN A 461 37.10 -53.12 -19.63
CA ASN A 461 37.93 -53.33 -20.83
C ASN A 461 38.99 -52.25 -21.04
N GLY A 462 40.24 -52.60 -20.69
CA GLY A 462 41.43 -51.81 -20.97
C GLY A 462 41.59 -51.54 -22.47
N ARG A 463 41.27 -50.32 -22.88
CA ARG A 463 41.81 -49.74 -24.12
C ARG A 463 43.05 -48.93 -23.78
N LYS A 464 44.19 -49.44 -24.26
CA LYS A 464 45.49 -48.76 -24.29
C LYS A 464 45.33 -47.34 -24.84
N PHE A 465 45.56 -46.35 -23.98
CA PHE A 465 45.76 -44.98 -24.39
C PHE A 465 47.14 -44.89 -25.07
N VAL A 466 47.14 -44.64 -26.38
CA VAL A 466 48.35 -44.36 -27.16
C VAL A 466 48.73 -42.92 -26.89
N GLY A 467 49.93 -42.71 -26.33
CA GLY A 467 50.50 -41.39 -26.14
C GLY A 467 50.81 -40.71 -27.48
N ILE A 468 50.43 -39.44 -27.59
CA ILE A 468 50.98 -38.51 -28.58
C ILE A 468 51.36 -37.22 -27.85
N ASN A 469 52.52 -36.71 -28.27
CA ASN A 469 53.39 -35.73 -27.64
C ASN A 469 52.85 -34.30 -27.48
N GLN A 470 53.38 -33.67 -26.42
CA GLN A 470 53.89 -32.29 -26.32
C GLN A 470 53.36 -31.23 -27.28
N ALA A 471 52.71 -30.20 -26.71
CA ALA A 471 52.89 -28.82 -27.15
C ALA A 471 52.60 -27.84 -25.99
N GLN A 472 53.69 -27.18 -25.55
CA GLN A 472 53.84 -25.81 -25.03
C GLN A 472 52.72 -25.14 -24.22
N GLU A 473 53.10 -24.79 -22.98
CA GLU A 473 52.49 -23.76 -22.14
C GLU A 473 52.40 -22.39 -22.84
N PRO A 474 51.43 -21.56 -22.42
CA PRO A 474 51.90 -20.36 -21.74
C PRO A 474 51.18 -20.09 -20.41
N SER A 475 51.99 -19.53 -19.52
CA SER A 475 51.68 -18.96 -18.22
C SER A 475 50.50 -17.97 -18.24
N THR A 476 49.67 -18.00 -17.19
CA THR A 476 49.19 -16.79 -16.50
C THR A 476 48.51 -17.12 -15.16
N ASN A 477 49.17 -16.64 -14.11
CA ASN A 477 48.69 -16.06 -12.85
C ASN A 477 47.33 -16.45 -12.24
N ASN A 478 47.47 -17.06 -11.07
CA ASN A 478 46.59 -17.04 -9.89
C ASN A 478 45.76 -15.75 -9.69
N THR A 479 44.45 -15.93 -9.51
CA THR A 479 43.68 -15.27 -8.43
C THR A 479 42.59 -16.22 -7.93
N ASN A 480 42.61 -16.47 -6.62
CA ASN A 480 41.60 -17.22 -5.88
C ASN A 480 40.27 -16.45 -5.85
N ALA A 481 39.18 -17.11 -6.24
CA ALA A 481 37.82 -16.70 -5.89
C ALA A 481 37.01 -17.95 -5.54
N VAL A 482 36.68 -18.06 -4.26
CA VAL A 482 35.71 -19.02 -3.72
C VAL A 482 34.33 -18.54 -4.14
N ALA A 483 33.63 -19.34 -4.93
CA ALA A 483 32.24 -19.11 -5.30
C ALA A 483 31.35 -20.05 -4.48
N GLU A 484 30.61 -19.49 -3.53
CA GLU A 484 29.45 -20.11 -2.91
C GLU A 484 28.35 -20.30 -3.98
N LYS A 485 27.77 -21.51 -4.01
CA LYS A 485 26.57 -21.82 -4.78
C LYS A 485 25.36 -21.49 -3.92
N ASP A 486 24.63 -20.45 -4.29
CA ASP A 486 23.26 -20.24 -3.81
C ASP A 486 22.27 -20.85 -4.82
N ASP A 487 21.40 -21.72 -4.29
CA ASP A 487 20.26 -22.30 -4.99
C ASP A 487 19.17 -21.24 -5.19
N GLU A 488 19.14 -20.60 -6.36
CA GLU A 488 18.01 -19.78 -6.79
C GLU A 488 16.83 -20.64 -7.26
N VAL A 489 15.70 -20.48 -6.57
CA VAL A 489 14.38 -20.96 -7.00
C VAL A 489 13.99 -20.23 -8.29
N GLY A 490 14.09 -20.93 -9.43
CA GLY A 490 13.76 -20.40 -10.75
C GLY A 490 12.30 -20.01 -10.91
N CYS A 491 12.01 -18.71 -10.83
CA CYS A 491 10.78 -18.11 -11.35
C CYS A 491 10.93 -17.93 -12.87
N PHE A 492 10.41 -18.89 -13.65
CA PHE A 492 10.33 -18.77 -15.11
C PHE A 492 9.27 -17.73 -15.50
N ALA A 493 9.72 -16.57 -15.98
CA ALA A 493 8.89 -15.59 -16.66
C ALA A 493 8.97 -15.82 -18.18
N THR A 494 7.92 -16.39 -18.78
CA THR A 494 7.74 -16.42 -20.24
C THR A 494 6.84 -15.26 -20.67
N CYS A 495 7.42 -14.29 -21.37
CA CYS A 495 6.71 -13.20 -22.03
C CYS A 495 6.02 -13.68 -23.31
N PHE A 496 4.83 -13.15 -23.61
CA PHE A 496 4.34 -13.07 -24.99
C PHE A 496 3.95 -11.63 -25.31
N ALA A 497 4.48 -11.18 -26.45
CA ALA A 497 3.92 -10.11 -27.25
C ALA A 497 2.71 -10.66 -28.02
N THR A 498 1.62 -9.90 -28.04
CA THR A 498 0.56 -10.05 -29.04
C THR A 498 0.25 -8.68 -29.60
N ASP A 499 0.27 -8.61 -30.93
CA ASP A 499 -0.01 -7.44 -31.75
C ASP A 499 -1.34 -6.77 -31.38
N SER A 500 -1.28 -5.46 -31.18
CA SER A 500 -2.45 -4.59 -31.30
C SER A 500 -2.03 -3.35 -32.08
N ASN A 501 -1.98 -3.50 -33.41
CA ASN A 501 -2.14 -2.38 -34.33
C ASN A 501 -3.63 -2.05 -34.39
N GLU A 502 -4.03 -0.94 -33.77
CA GLU A 502 -5.20 -0.18 -34.22
C GLU A 502 -5.02 1.28 -33.76
N GLU A 503 -4.47 2.09 -34.67
CA GLU A 503 -4.52 3.54 -34.61
C GLU A 503 -5.97 4.00 -34.78
N ALA A 504 -6.50 4.72 -33.79
CA ALA A 504 -7.68 5.56 -33.98
C ALA A 504 -7.25 7.02 -33.88
N GLN A 505 -7.09 7.64 -35.06
CA GLN A 505 -7.06 9.08 -35.25
C GLN A 505 -8.38 9.70 -34.77
N LEU A 506 -8.32 10.68 -33.88
CA LEU A 506 -9.39 11.67 -33.69
C LEU A 506 -8.75 13.04 -33.43
N ASN A 507 -8.50 13.76 -34.53
CA ASN A 507 -8.49 15.23 -34.60
C ASN A 507 -9.92 15.65 -34.99
N GLY A 508 -10.69 16.31 -34.12
CA GLY A 508 -10.97 17.75 -34.19
C GLY A 508 -12.46 17.99 -34.51
N PRO A 509 -13.00 19.22 -34.42
CA PRO A 509 -12.46 20.47 -33.87
C PRO A 509 -12.82 20.71 -32.39
#